data_AF-A0AAN8TTV7-F1
#
_entry.id   AF-A0AAN8TTV7-F1
#
_cell.length_a   1.000
_cell.length_b   1.000
_cell.length_c   1.000
_cell.angle_alpha   90.00
_cell.angle_beta   90.00
_cell.angle_gamma   90.00
#
_symmetry.space_group_name_H-M   'P 1'
#
loop_
_entity.id
_entity.type
_entity.pdbx_description
1 polymer ?
#
loop_
_entity_poly.entity_id
_entity_poly.type
_entity_poly.pdbx_seq_one_letter_code
_entity_poly.pdbx_strand_id
1 'polypeptide(L)'
;MERFVMGQGIFSIKPVILYHVDGYFVVRFATEEERDKMLCSGPHYLLKRPVIMKAWVPEFNFKEEILTTIPLWIKLPNLPLNCWNSVVLSKIGSSLGKPLM
;
A
#
# COMPACT_ATOMS: atom_id res chain seq x y z
N MET A 1 13.74 7.51 3.79
CA MET A 1 12.26 7.46 3.64
C MET A 1 11.75 8.52 2.67
N GLU A 2 12.09 9.79 2.88
CA GLU A 2 11.60 10.90 2.05
C GLU A 2 11.82 10.74 0.54
N ARG A 3 13.07 10.47 0.11
CA ARG A 3 13.37 10.20 -1.30
C ARG A 3 12.57 9.04 -1.89
N PHE A 4 12.27 8.02 -1.07
CA PHE A 4 11.46 6.90 -1.50
C PHE A 4 10.01 7.35 -1.73
N VAL A 5 9.39 8.06 -0.77
CA VAL A 5 8.00 8.53 -0.89
C VAL A 5 7.86 9.45 -2.10
N MET A 6 8.76 10.43 -2.24
CA MET A 6 8.77 11.36 -3.37
C MET A 6 9.05 10.67 -4.72
N GLY A 7 9.65 9.49 -4.72
CA GLY A 7 9.91 8.70 -5.93
C GLY A 7 8.69 7.91 -6.43
N GLN A 8 7.63 7.78 -5.63
CA GLN A 8 6.45 6.97 -5.98
C GLN A 8 5.36 7.77 -6.72
N GLY A 9 5.47 9.09 -6.80
CA GLY A 9 4.45 9.89 -7.49
C GLY A 9 4.63 11.40 -7.36
N ILE A 10 3.73 12.10 -8.04
CA ILE A 10 3.54 13.54 -7.91
C ILE A 10 2.47 13.75 -6.83
N PHE A 11 2.78 14.59 -5.85
CA PHE A 11 1.88 14.95 -4.76
C PHE A 11 1.57 16.45 -4.84
N SER A 12 0.34 16.81 -4.53
CA SER A 12 -0.16 18.20 -4.52
C SER A 12 0.57 19.02 -3.46
N ILE A 13 0.81 18.41 -2.30
CA ILE A 13 1.61 18.95 -1.21
C ILE A 13 2.60 17.87 -0.80
N LYS A 14 3.83 18.27 -0.46
CA LYS A 14 4.84 17.35 0.05
C LYS A 14 4.30 16.58 1.27
N PRO A 15 4.26 15.24 1.24
CA PRO A 15 3.79 14.44 2.36
C PRO A 15 4.64 14.66 3.61
N VAL A 16 3.99 14.69 4.77
CA VAL A 16 4.69 14.78 6.06
C VAL A 16 5.06 13.37 6.50
N ILE A 17 6.34 13.16 6.80
CA ILE A 17 6.87 11.86 7.21
C ILE A 17 7.35 11.96 8.65
N LEU A 18 6.76 11.14 9.51
CA LEU A 18 7.13 11.03 10.92
C LEU A 18 7.80 9.67 11.16
N TYR A 19 8.83 9.65 11.99
CA TYR A 19 9.52 8.44 12.39
C TYR A 19 9.13 8.07 13.82
N HIS A 20 8.78 6.81 14.04
CA HIS A 20 8.56 6.24 15.37
C HIS A 20 9.78 5.42 15.79
N VAL A 21 10.13 5.46 17.08
CA VAL A 21 11.32 4.79 17.62
C VAL A 21 11.33 3.27 17.38
N ASP A 22 10.14 2.65 17.35
CA ASP A 22 9.96 1.22 17.07
C ASP A 22 10.13 0.84 15.58
N GLY A 23 10.70 1.73 14.77
CA GLY A 23 11.06 1.45 13.36
C GLY A 23 9.96 1.69 12.34
N TYR A 24 8.89 2.41 12.73
CA TYR A 24 7.78 2.74 11.83
C TYR A 24 7.94 4.12 11.20
N PHE A 25 7.37 4.27 10.01
CA PHE A 25 7.17 5.56 9.37
C PHE A 25 5.67 5.83 9.22
N VAL A 26 5.22 6.98 9.68
CA VAL A 26 3.85 7.46 9.44
C VAL A 26 3.92 8.53 8.37
N VAL A 27 3.21 8.32 7.27
CA VAL A 27 3.17 9.25 6.14
C VAL A 27 1.78 9.87 6.06
N ARG A 28 1.71 11.19 6.17
CA ARG A 28 0.48 11.96 6.04
C ARG A 28 0.44 12.64 4.68
N PHE A 29 -0.55 12.27 3.88
CA PHE A 29 -0.84 12.84 2.56
C PHE A 29 -1.82 14.00 2.65
N ALA A 30 -1.93 14.80 1.59
CA ALA A 30 -2.90 15.89 1.53
C ALA A 30 -4.31 15.37 1.26
N THR A 31 -4.43 14.31 0.46
CA THR A 31 -5.72 13.70 0.11
C THR A 31 -5.70 12.18 0.28
N GLU A 32 -6.89 11.61 0.31
CA GLU A 32 -7.10 10.16 0.39
C GLU A 32 -6.65 9.46 -0.89
N GLU A 33 -6.86 10.08 -2.04
CA GLU A 33 -6.48 9.53 -3.35
C GLU A 33 -4.96 9.41 -3.47
N GLU A 34 -4.20 10.38 -2.95
CA GLU A 34 -2.73 10.32 -2.91
C GLU A 34 -2.24 9.18 -2.02
N ARG A 35 -2.87 8.99 -0.85
CA ARG A 35 -2.61 7.88 0.07
C ARG A 35 -2.90 6.54 -0.61
N ASP A 36 -4.06 6.40 -1.23
CA ASP A 36 -4.50 5.12 -1.81
C ASP A 36 -3.68 4.76 -3.05
N LYS A 37 -3.32 5.75 -3.86
CA LYS A 37 -2.37 5.57 -4.97
C LYS A 37 -1.00 5.08 -4.47
N MET A 38 -0.51 5.61 -3.35
CA MET A 38 0.74 5.16 -2.74
C MET A 38 0.61 3.75 -2.15
N LEU A 39 -0.53 3.42 -1.51
CA LEU A 39 -0.79 2.09 -0.97
C LEU A 39 -0.86 1.02 -2.07
N CYS A 40 -1.39 1.36 -3.24
CA CYS A 40 -1.61 0.44 -4.35
C CYS A 40 -0.48 0.41 -5.41
N SER A 41 0.57 1.22 -5.27
CA SER A 41 1.59 1.42 -6.32
C SER A 41 2.57 0.27 -6.54
N GLY A 42 2.48 -0.83 -5.80
CA GLY A 42 3.31 -2.01 -6.02
C GLY A 42 3.96 -2.55 -4.75
N PRO A 43 4.72 -3.65 -4.88
CA PRO A 43 5.66 -4.04 -3.84
C PRO A 43 6.76 -2.99 -3.71
N HIS A 44 6.98 -2.54 -2.48
CA HIS A 44 7.88 -1.45 -2.18
C HIS A 44 9.20 -1.94 -1.61
N TYR A 45 10.31 -1.32 -2.05
CA TYR A 45 11.64 -1.63 -1.55
C TYR A 45 12.36 -0.37 -1.13
N LEU A 46 12.90 -0.38 0.09
CA LEU A 46 13.81 0.64 0.60
C LEU A 46 15.16 -0.01 0.86
N LEU A 47 16.21 0.46 0.20
CA LEU A 47 17.58 -0.08 0.33
C LEU A 47 17.64 -1.60 0.13
N LYS A 48 16.94 -2.11 -0.89
CA LYS A 48 16.80 -3.56 -1.21
C LYS A 48 16.07 -4.40 -0.16
N ARG A 49 15.45 -3.78 0.85
CA ARG A 49 14.59 -4.45 1.82
C ARG A 49 13.12 -4.20 1.49
N PRO A 50 12.24 -5.22 1.50
CA PRO A 50 10.83 -5.01 1.27
C PRO A 50 10.27 -4.13 2.40
N VAL A 51 9.39 -3.20 2.03
CA VAL A 51 8.66 -2.32 2.95
C VAL A 51 7.19 -2.64 2.81
N ILE A 52 6.55 -2.88 3.95
CA ILE A 52 5.11 -3.12 4.00
C ILE A 52 4.43 -1.80 4.33
N MET A 53 3.42 -1.48 3.51
CA MET A 53 2.57 -0.32 3.72
C MET A 53 1.20 -0.79 4.16
N LYS A 54 0.62 -0.07 5.12
CA LYS A 54 -0.71 -0.33 5.69
C LYS A 54 -1.43 1.01 5.81
N ALA A 55 -2.73 1.01 5.53
CA ALA A 55 -3.56 2.17 5.81
C ALA A 55 -3.57 2.45 7.31
N TRP A 56 -3.48 3.72 7.70
CA TRP A 56 -3.56 4.10 9.11
C TRP A 56 -4.93 3.71 9.68
N VAL A 57 -4.94 3.15 10.89
CA VAL A 57 -6.15 2.87 11.66
C VAL A 57 -6.02 3.52 13.05
N PRO A 58 -7.07 4.13 13.61
CA PRO A 58 -7.02 4.78 14.93
C PRO A 58 -6.53 3.86 16.06
N GLU A 59 -6.81 2.56 15.95
CA GLU A 59 -6.49 1.54 16.93
C GLU A 59 -5.06 0.99 16.79
N PHE A 60 -4.25 1.53 15.88
CA PHE A 60 -2.89 1.06 15.64
C PHE A 60 -2.00 1.28 16.86
N ASN A 61 -1.38 0.20 17.36
CA ASN A 61 -0.45 0.23 18.48
C ASN A 61 0.92 -0.26 18.05
N PHE A 62 1.92 0.63 18.08
CA PHE A 62 3.29 0.34 17.66
C PHE A 62 3.94 -0.83 18.41
N LYS A 63 3.55 -1.09 19.66
CA LYS A 63 4.13 -2.14 20.52
C LYS A 63 3.43 -3.50 20.38
N GLU A 64 2.17 -3.49 19.98
CA GLU A 64 1.34 -4.70 19.85
C GLU A 64 1.12 -5.10 18.39
N GLU A 65 1.57 -4.28 17.45
CA GLU A 65 1.48 -4.61 16.02
C GLU A 65 2.32 -5.86 15.73
N ILE A 66 1.60 -6.95 15.51
CA ILE A 66 2.13 -8.17 14.93
C ILE A 66 1.74 -8.14 13.47
N LEU A 67 2.73 -8.32 12.58
CA LEU A 67 2.49 -8.40 11.15
C LEU A 67 1.77 -9.72 10.81
N THR A 68 0.45 -9.76 10.97
CA THR A 68 -0.39 -10.93 10.70
C THR A 68 -0.86 -11.01 9.25
N THR A 69 -0.79 -9.91 8.52
CA THR A 69 -1.27 -9.82 7.14
C THR A 69 -0.32 -8.98 6.31
N ILE A 70 0.03 -9.47 5.13
CA ILE A 70 0.88 -8.76 4.17
C ILE A 70 0.09 -8.51 2.89
N PRO A 71 0.17 -7.31 2.31
CA PRO A 71 -0.41 -7.05 1.00
C PRO A 71 0.40 -7.81 -0.07
N LEU A 72 -0.32 -8.44 -1.01
CA LEU A 72 0.28 -9.18 -2.11
C LEU A 72 -0.09 -8.54 -3.45
N TRP A 73 0.92 -8.38 -4.32
CA TRP A 73 0.73 -7.93 -5.69
C TRP A 73 0.75 -9.13 -6.61
N ILE A 74 -0.42 -9.47 -7.14
CA ILE A 74 -0.58 -10.55 -8.10
C ILE A 74 -0.51 -10.00 -9.52
N LYS A 75 0.14 -10.75 -10.41
CA LYS A 75 0.04 -10.54 -11.86
C LYS A 75 -0.78 -11.67 -12.43
N LEU A 76 -1.76 -11.35 -13.26
CA LEU A 76 -2.62 -12.31 -13.95
C LEU A 76 -2.23 -12.35 -15.43
N PRO A 77 -1.14 -13.05 -15.80
CA PRO A 77 -0.71 -13.12 -17.19
C PRO A 77 -1.79 -13.77 -18.04
N ASN A 78 -1.99 -13.24 -19.25
CA ASN A 78 -2.97 -13.76 -20.22
C ASN A 78 -4.43 -13.76 -19.74
N LEU A 79 -4.81 -12.87 -18.81
CA LEU A 79 -6.20 -12.71 -18.40
C LEU A 79 -7.05 -12.30 -19.62
N PRO A 80 -8.07 -13.10 -20.02
CA PRO A 80 -8.92 -12.78 -21.16
C PRO A 80 -9.59 -11.41 -21.04
N LEU A 81 -9.72 -10.67 -22.14
CA LEU A 81 -10.23 -9.28 -22.14
C LEU A 81 -11.64 -9.16 -21.52
N ASN A 82 -12.50 -10.16 -21.71
CA ASN A 82 -13.84 -10.20 -21.10
C ASN A 82 -13.81 -10.26 -19.56
N CYS A 83 -12.68 -10.63 -18.95
CA CYS A 83 -12.48 -10.63 -17.51
C CYS A 83 -11.97 -9.28 -16.96
N TRP A 84 -11.70 -8.28 -17.81
CA TRP A 84 -11.17 -6.96 -17.41
C TRP A 84 -12.28 -6.01 -16.95
N ASN A 85 -13.10 -6.48 -16.02
CA ASN A 85 -14.11 -5.65 -15.37
C ASN A 85 -13.99 -5.79 -13.85
N SER A 86 -14.41 -4.76 -13.12
CA SER A 86 -14.27 -4.69 -11.67
C SER A 86 -14.93 -5.87 -10.95
N VAL A 87 -16.07 -6.36 -11.44
CA VAL A 87 -16.80 -7.49 -10.84
C VAL A 87 -15.99 -8.78 -10.95
N VAL A 88 -15.45 -9.10 -12.13
CA VAL A 88 -14.66 -10.32 -12.33
C VAL A 88 -13.32 -10.24 -11.61
N LEU A 89 -12.63 -9.10 -11.70
CA LEU A 89 -11.37 -8.87 -10.98
C LEU A 89 -11.56 -8.96 -9.46
N SER A 90 -12.66 -8.42 -8.94
CA SER A 90 -13.04 -8.55 -7.53
C SER A 90 -13.29 -9.99 -7.14
N LYS A 91 -14.05 -10.77 -7.93
CA LYS A 91 -14.24 -12.21 -7.66
C LYS A 91 -12.91 -12.98 -7.62
N ILE A 92 -12.00 -12.71 -8.56
CA ILE A 92 -10.68 -13.36 -8.57
C ILE A 92 -9.88 -12.96 -7.33
N GLY A 93 -9.77 -11.66 -7.04
CA GLY A 93 -9.03 -11.16 -5.87
C GLY A 93 -9.61 -11.67 -4.55
N SER A 94 -10.94 -11.68 -4.41
CA SER A 94 -11.66 -12.17 -3.22
C SER A 94 -11.45 -13.67 -2.96
N SER A 95 -11.15 -14.45 -4.01
CA SER A 95 -10.80 -15.87 -3.84
C SER A 95 -9.41 -16.08 -3.20
N LEU A 96 -8.53 -15.06 -3.29
CA LEU A 96 -7.17 -15.10 -2.75
C LEU A 96 -7.07 -14.42 -1.38
N GLY A 97 -7.99 -13.51 -1.06
CA GLY A 97 -7.99 -12.76 0.19
C GLY A 97 -8.91 -11.55 0.13
N LYS A 98 -8.67 -10.53 0.96
CA LYS A 98 -9.39 -9.26 0.88
C LYS A 98 -8.67 -8.31 -0.10
N PRO A 99 -9.26 -7.95 -1.25
CA PRO A 99 -8.65 -6.99 -2.16
C PRO A 99 -8.54 -5.61 -1.50
N LEU A 100 -7.52 -4.85 -1.89
CA LEU A 100 -7.33 -3.43 -1.50
C LEU A 100 -7.97 -2.46 -2.50
N MET A 101 -8.82 -2.96 -3.40
CA MET A 101 -9.43 -2.23 -4.52
C MET A 101 -10.57 -1.32 -4.08
#